data_AF-A0AAW0W4V9-F1
#
_entry.id   AF-A0AAW0W4V9-F1
#
_cell.length_a   1.000
_cell.length_b   1.000
_cell.length_c   1.000
_cell.angle_alpha   90.00
_cell.angle_beta   90.00
_cell.angle_gamma   90.00
#
_symmetry.space_group_name_H-M   'P 1'
#
loop_
_entity.id
_entity.type
_entity.pdbx_description
1 polymer ?
#
loop_
_entity_poly.entity_id
_entity_poly.type
_entity_poly.pdbx_seq_one_letter_code
_entity_poly.pdbx_strand_id
1 'polypeptide(L)'
;RLKRKLNEENCSLPYFEVHPRSKYNFSAAVLRRPMFIGDFSLNAKRQFCHDSRNLHYISIKWQIFKKVNYDLNVALDKANRKLFEETKNEKLDRLLEWILLNSFKFHTRESTGKPLK
;
A
#
# COMPACT_ATOMS: atom_id res chain seq x y z
N ARG A 1 -37.36 19.38 23.42
CA ARG A 1 -37.29 17.92 23.72
C ARG A 1 -37.64 17.17 22.43
N LEU A 2 -36.67 16.99 21.53
CA LEU A 2 -36.86 16.40 20.20
C LEU A 2 -36.42 14.93 20.23
N LYS A 3 -37.36 14.00 20.06
CA LYS A 3 -37.09 12.56 19.97
C LYS A 3 -36.50 12.26 18.60
N ARG A 4 -35.21 11.91 18.54
CA ARG A 4 -34.61 11.28 17.35
C ARG A 4 -35.19 9.88 17.22
N LYS A 5 -35.94 9.61 16.15
CA LYS A 5 -36.22 8.24 15.70
C LYS A 5 -34.91 7.68 15.14
N LEU A 6 -34.38 6.65 15.79
CA LEU A 6 -33.36 5.79 15.20
C LEU A 6 -34.08 4.85 14.23
N ASN A 7 -33.92 5.09 12.93
CA ASN A 7 -34.19 4.06 11.93
C ASN A 7 -33.05 3.05 12.04
N GLU A 8 -33.33 1.90 12.63
CA GLU A 8 -32.50 0.70 12.54
C GLU A 8 -32.66 0.11 11.13
N GLU A 9 -31.99 0.73 10.16
CA GLU A 9 -31.73 0.05 8.90
C GLU A 9 -30.64 -1.00 9.18
N ASN A 10 -31.05 -2.27 9.16
CA ASN A 10 -30.18 -3.43 9.24
C ASN A 10 -29.11 -3.39 8.13
N CYS A 11 -27.93 -2.85 8.45
CA CYS A 11 -26.74 -3.03 7.64
C CYS A 11 -26.23 -4.47 7.77
N SER A 12 -26.87 -5.42 7.07
CA SER A 12 -26.39 -6.80 6.92
C SER A 12 -25.23 -6.86 5.92
N LEU A 13 -24.15 -6.14 6.19
CA LEU A 13 -22.89 -6.37 5.48
C LEU A 13 -22.26 -7.65 6.03
N PRO A 14 -21.63 -8.49 5.18
CA PRO A 14 -20.92 -9.66 5.63
C PRO A 14 -19.77 -9.21 6.54
N TYR A 15 -19.92 -9.40 7.84
CA TYR A 15 -18.85 -9.18 8.78
C TYR A 15 -17.82 -10.31 8.61
N PHE A 16 -16.54 -9.96 8.68
CA PHE A 16 -15.48 -10.96 8.68
C PHE A 16 -15.52 -11.71 10.00
N GLU A 17 -15.41 -13.03 9.96
CA GLU A 17 -15.30 -13.85 11.16
C GLU A 17 -14.00 -13.51 11.88
N VAL A 18 -14.10 -12.86 13.04
CA VAL A 18 -12.94 -12.54 13.88
C VAL A 18 -12.65 -13.76 14.75
N HIS A 19 -11.60 -14.49 14.41
CA HIS A 19 -11.16 -15.60 15.24
C HIS A 19 -10.48 -15.10 16.53
N PRO A 20 -10.70 -15.78 17.67
CA PRO A 20 -10.02 -15.43 18.90
C PRO A 20 -8.51 -15.63 18.77
N ARG A 21 -7.72 -14.80 19.45
CA ARG A 21 -6.24 -14.89 19.45
C ARG A 21 -5.74 -16.30 19.79
N SER A 22 -6.47 -17.00 20.67
CA SER A 22 -6.18 -18.39 21.08
C SER A 22 -6.08 -19.38 19.92
N LYS A 23 -6.78 -19.13 18.81
CA LYS A 23 -6.70 -19.95 17.58
C LYS A 23 -5.29 -19.98 16.97
N TYR A 24 -4.47 -18.97 17.26
CA TYR A 24 -3.13 -18.82 16.70
C TYR A 24 -2.02 -18.88 17.75
N ASN A 25 -2.31 -19.41 18.96
CA ASN A 25 -1.33 -19.60 20.03
C ASN A 25 -0.30 -20.73 19.76
N PHE A 26 -0.03 -21.03 18.49
CA PHE A 26 1.04 -21.94 18.09
C PHE A 26 2.39 -21.22 18.18
N SER A 27 3.49 -21.99 18.09
CA SER A 27 4.84 -21.44 17.95
C SER A 27 4.92 -20.47 16.77
N ALA A 28 5.80 -19.48 16.84
CA ALA A 28 5.99 -18.49 15.77
C ALA A 28 6.20 -19.17 14.41
N ALA A 29 5.44 -18.75 13.40
CA ALA A 29 5.57 -19.28 12.05
C ALA A 29 6.95 -18.92 11.47
N VAL A 30 7.55 -19.86 10.74
CA VAL A 30 8.78 -19.60 10.00
C VAL A 30 8.42 -18.79 8.75
N LEU A 31 8.70 -17.48 8.79
CA LEU A 31 8.50 -16.58 7.66
C LEU A 31 9.80 -16.42 6.87
N ARG A 32 9.71 -16.53 5.55
CA ARG A 32 10.85 -16.25 4.66
C ARG A 32 11.24 -14.77 4.80
N ARG A 33 12.54 -14.50 4.89
CA ARG A 33 13.08 -13.14 4.84
C ARG A 33 12.64 -12.45 3.54
N PRO A 34 11.98 -11.28 3.61
CA PRO A 34 11.60 -10.53 2.40
C PRO A 34 12.83 -10.19 1.56
N MET A 35 12.69 -10.29 0.24
CA MET A 35 13.73 -9.93 -0.72
C MET A 35 13.22 -8.80 -1.62
N PHE A 36 14.09 -7.85 -1.94
CA PHE A 36 13.77 -6.79 -2.87
C PHE A 36 13.88 -7.31 -4.31
N ILE A 37 12.78 -7.27 -5.06
CA ILE A 37 12.71 -7.72 -6.46
C ILE A 37 12.70 -6.52 -7.43
N GLY A 38 12.24 -5.37 -6.96
CA GLY A 38 12.22 -4.10 -7.67
C GLY A 38 11.08 -3.22 -7.16
N ASP A 39 10.89 -2.10 -7.84
CA ASP A 39 9.93 -1.06 -7.49
C ASP A 39 9.27 -0.46 -8.74
N PHE A 40 8.25 0.36 -8.50
CA PHE A 40 7.61 1.23 -9.48
C PHE A 40 7.10 2.49 -8.78
N SER A 41 6.89 3.54 -9.57
CA SER A 41 6.40 4.84 -9.09
C SER A 41 5.04 5.16 -9.69
N LEU A 42 4.27 6.01 -9.00
CA LEU A 42 3.02 6.59 -9.50
C LEU A 42 3.15 8.11 -9.53
N ASN A 43 3.08 8.70 -10.71
CA ASN A 43 3.27 10.15 -10.84
C ASN A 43 2.09 10.96 -10.25
N ALA A 44 2.17 12.29 -10.30
CA ALA A 44 1.13 13.19 -9.78
C ALA A 44 -0.27 12.98 -10.43
N LYS A 45 -0.32 12.39 -11.62
CA LYS A 45 -1.55 12.03 -12.35
C LYS A 45 -1.94 10.56 -12.15
N ARG A 46 -1.37 9.89 -11.13
CA ARG A 46 -1.60 8.48 -10.81
C ARG A 46 -1.24 7.50 -11.94
N GLN A 47 -0.38 7.90 -12.87
CA GLN A 47 0.07 7.05 -13.98
C GLN A 47 1.26 6.20 -13.54
N PHE A 48 1.27 4.96 -14.03
CA PHE A 48 2.35 4.00 -13.80
C PHE A 48 3.68 4.50 -14.41
N CYS A 49 4.76 4.39 -13.64
CA CYS A 49 6.12 4.68 -14.06
C CYS A 49 7.02 3.52 -13.63
N HIS A 50 7.70 2.88 -14.57
CA HIS A 50 8.62 1.77 -14.31
C HIS A 50 10.00 2.26 -13.87
N ASP A 51 10.04 3.12 -12.85
CA ASP A 51 11.27 3.66 -12.26
C ASP A 51 11.08 4.05 -10.79
N SER A 52 12.18 4.52 -10.19
CA SER A 52 12.27 4.96 -8.81
C SER A 52 12.15 6.49 -8.67
N ARG A 53 11.47 7.18 -9.60
CA ARG A 53 11.43 8.67 -9.62
C ARG A 53 10.82 9.30 -8.36
N ASN A 54 9.97 8.56 -7.64
CA ASN A 54 9.36 9.00 -6.40
C ASN A 54 10.08 8.49 -5.15
N LEU A 55 11.24 7.86 -5.28
CA LEU A 55 12.05 7.44 -4.15
C LEU A 55 12.65 8.69 -3.50
N HIS A 56 12.24 8.96 -2.26
CA HIS A 56 12.77 10.07 -1.47
C HIS A 56 13.73 9.54 -0.41
N TYR A 57 14.82 10.27 -0.20
CA TYR A 57 15.80 9.95 0.84
C TYR A 57 15.49 10.76 2.08
N ILE A 58 15.60 10.11 3.24
CA ILE A 58 15.49 10.82 4.52
C ILE A 58 16.76 11.64 4.70
N SER A 59 16.66 12.95 4.48
CA SER A 59 17.77 13.87 4.75
C SER A 59 17.81 14.19 6.24
N ILE A 60 18.47 13.34 7.01
CA ILE A 60 18.65 13.59 8.44
C ILE A 60 20.00 14.29 8.67
N LYS A 61 19.96 15.61 8.85
CA LYS A 61 21.08 16.35 9.43
C LYS A 61 20.98 16.25 10.94
N TRP A 62 21.56 15.19 11.51
CA TRP A 62 21.61 14.96 12.95
C TRP A 62 22.47 16.03 13.65
N GLN A 63 21.90 17.21 13.89
CA GLN A 63 22.46 18.15 14.86
C GLN A 63 21.90 17.74 16.22
N ILE A 64 22.75 17.12 17.04
CA ILE A 64 22.42 16.50 18.34
C ILE A 64 21.65 17.45 19.29
N PHE A 65 21.78 18.76 19.10
CA PHE A 65 21.21 19.79 19.97
C PHE A 65 20.00 20.53 19.40
N LYS A 66 19.57 20.24 18.16
CA LYS A 66 18.50 21.00 17.51
C LYS A 66 17.17 20.25 17.60
N LYS A 67 16.28 20.68 18.50
CA LYS A 67 14.89 20.23 18.52
C LYS A 67 14.20 20.75 17.26
N VAL A 68 13.73 19.83 16.42
CA VAL A 68 13.01 20.18 15.19
C VAL A 68 11.53 20.26 15.50
N ASN A 69 10.91 21.42 15.20
CA ASN A 69 9.47 21.61 15.28
C ASN A 69 8.94 21.69 13.85
N TYR A 70 8.30 20.62 13.37
CA TYR A 70 7.60 20.63 12.09
C TYR A 70 6.14 21.02 12.32
N ASP A 71 5.71 22.12 11.72
CA ASP A 71 4.27 22.45 11.67
C ASP A 71 3.63 21.72 10.48
N LEU A 72 2.75 20.77 10.79
CA LEU A 72 2.05 19.96 9.80
C LEU A 72 0.86 20.69 9.17
N ASN A 73 0.46 21.85 9.71
CA ASN A 73 -0.63 22.66 9.16
C ASN A 73 -0.16 23.59 8.03
N VAL A 74 1.15 23.75 7.87
CA VAL A 74 1.73 24.55 6.79
C VAL A 74 1.26 24.01 5.45
N ALA A 75 0.60 24.88 4.66
CA ALA A 75 0.10 24.57 3.32
C ALA A 75 -0.95 23.44 3.23
N LEU A 76 -1.68 23.17 4.31
CA LEU A 76 -2.79 22.20 4.30
C LEU A 76 -3.88 22.57 3.26
N ASP A 77 -4.07 23.87 3.02
CA ASP A 77 -4.96 24.44 2.00
C ASP A 77 -4.52 24.11 0.56
N LYS A 78 -3.22 23.87 0.36
CA LYS A 78 -2.62 23.52 -0.95
C LYS A 78 -2.44 22.01 -1.13
N ALA A 79 -2.94 21.20 -0.20
CA ALA A 79 -2.77 19.76 -0.25
C ALA A 79 -3.60 19.15 -1.39
N ASN A 80 -2.91 18.59 -2.39
CA ASN A 80 -3.55 17.77 -3.42
C ASN A 80 -3.95 16.41 -2.83
N ARG A 81 -5.25 16.21 -2.64
CA ARG A 81 -5.78 14.96 -2.07
C ARG A 81 -5.90 13.89 -3.15
N LYS A 82 -5.70 12.63 -2.73
CA LYS A 82 -5.96 11.47 -3.57
C LYS A 82 -7.46 11.44 -3.95
N LEU A 83 -7.75 11.37 -5.25
CA LEU A 83 -9.12 11.21 -5.75
C LEU A 83 -9.62 9.79 -5.44
N PHE A 84 -10.65 9.70 -4.59
CA PHE A 84 -11.21 8.41 -4.17
C PHE A 84 -11.79 7.64 -5.36
N GLU A 85 -12.54 8.33 -6.23
CA GLU A 85 -13.18 7.71 -7.41
C GLU A 85 -12.17 7.06 -8.36
N GLU A 86 -11.03 7.72 -8.62
CA GLU A 86 -9.99 7.18 -9.49
C GLU A 86 -9.29 5.96 -8.90
N THR A 87 -9.30 5.81 -7.58
CA THR A 87 -8.45 4.85 -6.87
C THR A 87 -9.21 3.67 -6.31
N LYS A 88 -10.54 3.79 -6.18
CA LYS A 88 -11.43 2.70 -5.77
C LYS A 88 -11.31 1.47 -6.68
N ASN A 89 -11.04 1.69 -7.97
CA ASN A 89 -10.95 0.63 -8.97
C ASN A 89 -9.52 0.13 -9.23
N GLU A 90 -8.49 0.79 -8.69
CA GLU A 90 -7.06 0.49 -8.94
C GLU A 90 -6.67 -0.92 -8.49
N LYS A 91 -7.32 -1.46 -7.44
CA LYS A 91 -7.14 -2.83 -6.88
C LYS A 91 -5.67 -3.30 -6.91
N LEU A 92 -5.34 -4.21 -7.84
CA LEU A 92 -4.01 -4.78 -8.04
C LEU A 92 -3.42 -4.39 -9.40
N ASP A 93 -4.08 -3.53 -10.16
CA ASP A 93 -3.78 -3.29 -11.58
C ASP A 93 -2.34 -2.82 -11.79
N ARG A 94 -1.87 -1.88 -10.97
CA ARG A 94 -0.49 -1.34 -11.05
C ARG A 94 0.57 -2.37 -10.65
N LEU A 95 0.23 -3.24 -9.70
CA LEU A 95 1.12 -4.33 -9.31
C LEU A 95 1.20 -5.39 -10.41
N LEU A 96 0.07 -5.73 -11.06
CA LEU A 96 0.03 -6.67 -12.17
C LEU A 96 0.76 -6.11 -13.41
N GLU A 97 0.56 -4.83 -13.71
CA GLU A 97 1.30 -4.11 -14.76
C GLU A 97 2.82 -4.21 -14.53
N TRP A 98 3.27 -3.99 -13.28
CA TRP A 98 4.67 -4.17 -12.90
C TRP A 98 5.15 -5.62 -13.06
N ILE A 99 4.36 -6.60 -12.61
CA ILE A 99 4.71 -8.04 -12.75
C ILE A 99 4.87 -8.41 -14.22
N LEU A 100 3.96 -7.97 -15.09
CA LEU A 100 4.01 -8.26 -16.53
C LEU A 100 5.27 -7.68 -17.19
N LEU A 101 5.64 -6.45 -16.87
CA LEU A 101 6.86 -5.81 -17.38
C LEU A 101 8.15 -6.45 -16.82
N ASN A 102 8.07 -7.11 -15.67
CA ASN A 102 9.20 -7.74 -15.00
C ASN A 102 9.08 -9.26 -14.98
N SER A 103 8.33 -9.85 -15.91
CA SER A 103 8.04 -11.30 -15.94
C SER A 103 9.32 -12.15 -15.96
N PHE A 104 10.38 -11.66 -16.61
CA PHE A 104 11.72 -12.26 -16.59
C PHE A 104 12.39 -12.31 -15.20
N LYS A 105 11.91 -11.55 -14.20
CA LYS A 105 12.38 -11.65 -12.81
C LYS A 105 11.66 -12.77 -12.04
N PHE A 106 10.49 -13.18 -12.53
CA PHE A 106 9.63 -14.17 -11.91
C PHE A 106 9.73 -15.51 -12.65
N HIS A 107 10.94 -16.09 -12.69
CA HIS A 107 11.08 -17.46 -13.15
C HIS A 107 10.58 -18.42 -12.04
N THR A 108 9.46 -19.10 -12.29
CA THR A 108 9.05 -20.26 -11.49
C THR A 108 9.99 -21.43 -11.80
N ARG A 109 10.16 -22.38 -10.88
CA ARG A 109 10.97 -23.60 -11.13
C ARG A 109 10.50 -24.41 -12.34
N GLU A 110 9.27 -24.18 -12.80
CA GLU A 110 8.68 -24.79 -14.00
C GLU A 110 9.07 -24.08 -15.32
N SER A 111 9.63 -22.86 -15.23
CA SER A 111 10.07 -22.05 -16.38
C SER A 111 11.57 -22.16 -16.70
N THR A 112 12.29 -23.07 -16.02
CA THR A 112 13.68 -23.37 -16.37
C THR A 112 13.74 -23.95 -17.79
N GLY A 113 14.15 -23.12 -18.76
CA GLY A 113 14.44 -23.53 -20.13
C GLY A 113 13.41 -23.17 -21.21
N LYS A 114 12.38 -22.37 -20.92
CA LYS A 114 11.48 -21.87 -21.97
C LYS A 114 11.31 -20.35 -21.89
N PRO A 115 11.63 -19.58 -22.95
CA PRO A 115 11.32 -18.17 -22.99
C PRO A 115 9.80 -17.97 -22.98
N LEU A 116 9.35 -16.94 -22.27
CA LEU A 116 7.97 -16.45 -22.37
C LEU A 116 7.76 -15.99 -23.82
N LYS A 117 6.92 -16.71 -24.56
CA LYS A 117 6.47 -16.31 -25.89
C LYS A 117 5.46 -15.18 -25.79
#